data_AF-A0A8J2HEQ6-F1
#
_entry.id   AF-A0A8J2HEQ6-F1
#
_cell.length_a   1.000
_cell.length_b   1.000
_cell.length_c   1.000
_cell.angle_alpha   90.00
_cell.angle_beta   90.00
_cell.angle_gamma   90.00
#
_symmetry.space_group_name_H-M   'P 1'
#
loop_
_entity.id
_entity.type
_entity.pdbx_description
1 polymer ?
#
loop_
_entity_poly.entity_id
_entity_poly.type
_entity_poly.pdbx_seq_one_letter_code
_entity_poly.pdbx_strand_id
1 'polypeptide(L)' 'MKSYLGLTAHYLKRVEMRTVELGAYHTEERKTIDNLRSKLRKICNDWGLNDDKISTFVSDGRANIKGAIKVN' A
#
# COMPACT_ATOMS: atom_id res chain seq x y z
N MET A 1 -17.06 6.13 12.82
CA MET A 1 -16.07 5.04 12.69
C MET A 1 -14.82 5.61 12.04
N LYS A 2 -13.65 5.51 12.68
CA LYS A 2 -12.37 5.91 12.07
C LYS A 2 -11.88 4.81 11.14
N SER A 3 -11.19 5.18 10.08
CA SER A 3 -10.65 4.23 9.11
C SER A 3 -9.15 4.38 9.00
N TYR A 4 -8.47 3.27 8.77
CA TYR A 4 -7.01 3.20 8.67
C TYR A 4 -6.62 2.39 7.44
N LEU A 5 -5.48 2.75 6.86
CA LEU A 5 -4.79 2.01 5.81
C LEU A 5 -3.51 1.42 6.43
N GLY A 6 -3.53 0.13 6.72
CA GLY A 6 -2.33 -0.62 7.10
C GLY A 6 -1.57 -1.06 5.85
N LEU A 7 -0.24 -0.94 5.88
CA LEU A 7 0.61 -1.37 4.78
C LEU A 7 1.80 -2.18 5.31
N THR A 8 1.99 -3.36 4.72
CA THR A 8 3.07 -4.29 5.07
C THR A 8 3.84 -4.64 3.81
N ALA A 9 5.16 -4.49 3.86
CA ALA A 9 6.06 -4.89 2.79
C ALA A 9 6.57 -6.31 3.05
N HIS A 10 6.56 -7.12 2.00
CA HIS A 10 7.14 -8.46 1.99
C HIS A 10 8.21 -8.53 0.90
N TYR A 11 9.41 -8.98 1.25
CA TYR A 11 10.51 -9.12 0.29
C TYR A 11 11.41 -10.30 0.66
N LEU A 12 12.12 -10.84 -0.33
CA LEU A 12 13.13 -11.87 -0.10
C LEU A 12 14.47 -11.22 0.21
N LYS A 13 15.14 -11.70 1.27
CA LYS A 13 16.54 -11.41 1.56
C LYS A 13 17.30 -12.72 1.58
N ARG A 14 18.07 -12.99 0.51
CA ARG A 14 18.65 -14.31 0.21
C ARG A 14 17.56 -15.36 0.01
N VAL A 15 17.41 -16.28 0.95
CA VAL A 15 16.40 -17.37 0.91
C VAL A 15 15.30 -17.19 1.96
N GLU A 16 15.31 -16.06 2.69
CA GLU A 16 14.34 -15.80 3.75
C GLU A 16 13.37 -14.69 3.35
N MET A 17 12.08 -14.91 3.63
CA MET A 17 11.08 -13.87 3.53
C MET A 17 11.21 -12.91 4.72
N ARG A 18 11.28 -11.62 4.42
CA ARG A 18 11.21 -10.54 5.39
C ARG A 18 9.87 -9.84 5.26
N THR A 19 9.33 -9.50 6.42
CA THR A 19 8.05 -8.79 6.56
C THR A 19 8.29 -7.58 7.43
N VAL A 20 7.89 -6.41 6.94
CA VAL A 20 8.00 -5.15 7.66
C VAL A 20 6.68 -4.42 7.59
N GLU A 21 6.09 -4.10 8.73
CA GLU A 21 4.96 -3.18 8.78
C GLU A 21 5.50 -1.77 8.50
N LEU A 22 5.02 -1.16 7.42
CA LEU A 22 5.37 0.22 7.06
C LEU A 22 4.60 1.21 7.94
N GLY A 23 3.39 0.80 8.37
CA GLY A 23 2.60 1.47 9.39
C GLY A 23 1.10 1.33 9.17
N ALA A 24 0.34 1.92 10.11
CA ALA A 24 -1.10 2.08 10.04
C ALA A 24 -1.46 3.57 9.98
N TYR A 25 -1.99 4.00 8.84
CA TYR A 25 -2.20 5.42 8.56
C TYR A 25 -3.68 5.78 8.65
N HIS A 26 -4.01 6.80 9.43
CA HIS A 26 -5.38 7.31 9.49
C HIS A 26 -5.82 7.83 8.11
N THR A 27 -7.05 7.48 7.70
CA THR A 27 -7.67 7.94 6.46
C THR A 27 -8.82 8.88 6.80
N GLU A 28 -8.56 10.19 6.82
CA GLU A 28 -9.58 11.22 7.06
C GLU A 28 -10.43 11.51 5.83
N GLU A 29 -9.90 11.19 4.66
CA GLU A 29 -10.54 11.42 3.39
C GLU A 29 -11.54 10.32 3.03
N ARG A 30 -12.47 10.65 2.11
CA ARG A 30 -13.30 9.64 1.46
C ARG A 30 -12.40 8.58 0.82
N LYS A 31 -12.76 7.30 0.98
CA LYS A 31 -12.03 6.14 0.43
C LYS A 31 -12.23 5.97 -1.08
N THR A 32 -12.12 7.03 -1.86
CA THR A 32 -12.15 6.96 -3.32
C THR A 32 -10.92 6.22 -3.82
N ILE A 33 -10.98 5.72 -5.07
CA ILE A 33 -9.84 5.06 -5.70
C ILE A 33 -8.61 5.99 -5.72
N ASP A 34 -8.80 7.25 -6.10
CA ASP A 34 -7.68 8.19 -6.27
C ASP A 34 -7.06 8.62 -4.92
N ASN A 35 -7.87 8.82 -3.88
CA ASN A 35 -7.37 9.15 -2.55
C ASN A 35 -6.55 7.98 -1.97
N LEU A 36 -7.07 6.75 -2.10
CA LEU A 36 -6.35 5.56 -1.68
C LEU A 36 -5.05 5.38 -2.46
N ARG A 37 -5.08 5.59 -3.79
CA ARG A 37 -3.88 5.50 -4.64
C ARG A 37 -2.83 6.52 -4.22
N SER A 38 -3.23 7.79 -4.06
CA SER A 38 -2.35 8.88 -3.64
C SER A 38 -1.72 8.59 -2.27
N LYS A 39 -2.53 8.18 -1.29
CA LYS A 39 -2.06 7.85 0.06
C LYS A 39 -1.08 6.67 0.05
N LEU A 40 -1.41 5.60 -0.67
CA LEU A 40 -0.60 4.39 -0.78
C LEU A 40 0.74 4.67 -1.47
N ARG A 41 0.73 5.39 -2.59
CA ARG A 41 1.97 5.82 -3.27
C ARG A 41 2.81 6.74 -2.42
N LYS A 42 2.18 7.68 -1.68
CA LYS A 42 2.90 8.52 -0.72
C LYS A 42 3.61 7.67 0.33
N ILE A 43 2.93 6.71 0.96
CA ILE A 43 3.54 5.84 1.97
C ILE A 43 4.72 5.06 1.37
N CYS A 44 4.54 4.45 0.20
CA CYS A 44 5.61 3.73 -0.48
C CYS A 44 6.82 4.64 -0.78
N ASN A 45 6.59 5.84 -1.32
CA ASN A 45 7.63 6.81 -1.63
C ASN A 45 8.36 7.33 -0.37
N ASP A 46 7.64 7.54 0.74
CA ASP A 46 8.24 7.93 2.02
C ASP A 46 9.23 6.86 2.53
N TRP A 47 8.99 5.59 2.19
CA TRP A 47 9.88 4.45 2.44
C TRP A 47 10.92 4.19 1.32
N GLY A 48 10.98 5.05 0.29
CA GLY A 48 11.88 4.90 -0.86
C GLY A 48 11.52 3.74 -1.80
N LEU A 49 10.27 3.27 -1.75
CA LEU A 49 9.68 2.21 -2.58
C LEU A 49 8.89 2.84 -3.74
N ASN A 50 9.61 3.36 -4.72
CA ASN A 50 9.06 3.78 -6.01
C ASN A 50 8.52 2.58 -6.82
N ASP A 51 7.74 2.86 -7.86
CA ASP A 51 6.98 1.83 -8.60
C ASP A 51 7.87 0.74 -9.23
N ASP A 52 9.11 1.05 -9.61
CA ASP A 52 10.15 0.11 -10.09
C ASP A 52 10.62 -0.89 -9.02
N LYS A 53 10.41 -0.60 -7.74
CA LYS A 53 10.76 -1.50 -6.63
C LYS A 53 9.59 -2.35 -6.14
N ILE A 54 8.40 -2.16 -6.71
CA ILE A 54 7.18 -2.85 -6.27
C ILE A 54 6.74 -3.84 -7.34
N SER A 55 6.86 -5.12 -7.05
CA SER A 55 6.42 -6.18 -7.96
C SER A 55 4.90 -6.39 -7.94
N THR A 56 4.27 -6.26 -6.77
CA THR A 56 2.84 -6.54 -6.62
C THR A 56 2.24 -5.89 -5.39
N PHE A 57 0.92 -5.71 -5.41
CA PHE A 57 0.10 -5.34 -4.26
C PHE A 57 -0.94 -6.43 -3.99
N VAL A 58 -1.18 -6.71 -2.71
CA VAL A 58 -2.20 -7.66 -2.25
C VAL A 58 -3.19 -6.92 -1.35
N SER A 59 -4.49 -7.16 -1.52
CA SER A 59 -5.55 -6.50 -0.74
C SER A 59 -6.76 -7.43 -0.55
N ASP A 60 -7.74 -6.99 0.24
CA ASP A 60 -9.03 -7.68 0.44
C ASP A 60 -9.95 -7.67 -0.81
N GLY A 61 -9.52 -7.01 -1.90
CA GLY A 61 -10.22 -7.00 -3.17
C GLY A 61 -11.46 -6.11 -3.24
N ARG A 62 -11.77 -5.30 -2.23
CA ARG A 62 -12.86 -4.31 -2.31
C ARG A 62 -12.64 -3.35 -3.48
N ALA A 63 -13.72 -2.93 -4.13
CA ALA A 63 -13.68 -2.18 -5.39
C ALA A 63 -12.70 -0.98 -5.38
N ASN A 64 -12.71 -0.18 -4.31
CA ASN A 64 -11.90 1.03 -4.24
C ASN A 64 -10.41 0.72 -4.04
N ILE A 65 -10.04 -0.21 -3.14
CA ILE A 65 -8.64 -0.58 -2.95
C ILE A 65 -8.10 -1.33 -4.18
N LYS A 66 -8.92 -2.20 -4.79
CA LYS A 66 -8.60 -2.88 -6.04
C LYS A 66 -8.31 -1.90 -7.17
N GLY A 67 -9.07 -0.81 -7.28
CA GLY A 67 -8.79 0.26 -8.24
C GLY A 67 -7.53 1.05 -7.90
N ALA A 68 -7.25 1.26 -6.62
CA ALA A 68 -6.11 2.03 -6.15
C ALA A 68 -4.77 1.32 -6.35
N ILE A 69 -4.71 0.00 -6.15
CA ILE A 69 -3.48 -0.79 -6.23
C ILE A 69 -3.08 -1.21 -7.65
N LYS A 70 -3.92 -0.93 -8.67
CA LYS A 70 -3.55 -1.22 -10.05
C LYS A 70 -2.29 -0.42 -10.43
N VAL A 71 -1.28 -1.15 -10.88
CA VAL A 71 -0.11 -0.60 -11.55
C VAL A 71 -0.47 -0.54 -13.03
N ASN A 72 -0.38 0.64 -13.63
CA ASN A 72 -0.57 0.82 -15.07
C ASN A 72 0.73 0.52 -15.80
#